data_AF-A0AAJ5ZKR7-F1
#
_entry.id   AF-A0AAJ5ZKR7-F1
#
_cell.length_a   1.000
_cell.length_b   1.000
_cell.length_c   1.000
_cell.angle_alpha   90.00
_cell.angle_beta   90.00
_cell.angle_gamma   90.00
#
_symmetry.space_group_name_H-M   'P 1'
#
loop_
_entity.id
_entity.type
_entity.pdbx_description
1 polymer ?
#
loop_
_entity_poly.entity_id
_entity_poly.type
_entity_poly.pdbx_seq_one_letter_code
_entity_poly.pdbx_strand_id
1 'polypeptide(L)'
;MKDVDCLPKPVFGADTPILIGGSGEKRTLPLVAKYADEWNCVNMQPETYQHKLNVLTDCCNDLGRDISTVHQSMMAFGFMANDERTLDRFTKFHMNQSGATGSPAAYREAKAEKGNWIVGLTNEVVDKLGKFASMGLEEVQFQHFNFASDEVPEYLADEIVPRVAGL
;
A
#
# COMPACT_ATOMS: atom_id res chain seq x y z
N MET A 1 26.48 19.16 16.65
CA MET A 1 25.44 18.39 17.36
C MET A 1 26.05 17.23 18.15
N LYS A 2 27.05 17.52 18.99
CA LYS A 2 27.32 16.71 20.18
C LYS A 2 26.78 17.56 21.34
N ASP A 3 26.17 16.96 22.36
CA ASP A 3 25.63 17.64 23.56
C ASP A 3 24.22 18.24 23.48
N VAL A 4 23.40 17.86 22.49
CA VAL A 4 21.96 18.19 22.51
C VAL A 4 21.19 17.04 23.16
N ASP A 5 20.53 17.30 24.28
CA ASP A 5 19.63 16.35 24.93
C ASP A 5 18.24 16.41 24.27
N CYS A 6 18.00 15.50 23.33
CA CYS A 6 16.69 15.37 22.68
C CYS A 6 15.69 14.74 23.67
N LEU A 7 14.83 15.59 24.26
CA LEU A 7 13.71 15.21 25.12
C LEU A 7 12.37 15.60 24.46
N PRO A 8 11.29 14.81 24.64
CA PRO A 8 11.25 13.56 25.41
C PRO A 8 11.96 12.41 24.68
N LYS A 9 12.36 11.37 25.43
CA LYS A 9 12.89 10.13 24.83
C LYS A 9 11.76 9.35 24.15
N PRO A 10 12.03 8.65 23.04
CA PRO A 10 11.05 7.75 22.44
C PRO A 10 10.61 6.70 23.47
N VAL A 11 9.31 6.41 23.51
CA VAL A 11 8.73 5.41 24.44
C VAL A 11 9.36 4.04 24.25
N PHE A 12 9.68 3.68 23.00
CA PHE A 12 10.31 2.40 22.63
C PHE A 12 11.83 2.49 22.47
N GLY A 13 12.45 3.65 22.74
CA GLY A 13 13.90 3.81 22.67
C GLY A 13 14.51 3.31 21.36
N ALA A 14 15.55 2.47 21.47
CA ALA A 14 16.24 1.86 20.33
C ALA A 14 15.39 0.81 19.59
N ASP A 15 14.31 0.32 20.19
CA ASP A 15 13.41 -0.70 19.64
C ASP A 15 12.23 -0.07 18.86
N THR A 16 12.29 1.23 18.55
CA THR A 16 11.26 1.90 17.74
C THR A 16 11.32 1.35 16.30
N PRO A 17 10.25 0.72 15.78
CA PRO A 17 10.29 0.14 14.44
C PRO A 17 10.53 1.18 13.36
N ILE A 18 11.36 0.83 12.37
CA ILE A 18 11.72 1.69 11.25
C ILE A 18 11.02 1.18 9.99
N LEU A 19 10.05 1.97 9.52
CA LEU A 19 9.44 1.80 8.20
C LEU A 19 10.20 2.63 7.17
N ILE A 20 10.61 1.99 6.06
CA ILE A 20 11.18 2.70 4.91
C ILE A 20 10.25 2.54 3.69
N GLY A 21 9.74 3.69 3.23
CA GLY A 21 8.85 3.78 2.09
C GLY A 21 9.56 3.84 0.74
N GLY A 22 8.96 3.20 -0.27
CA GLY A 22 9.37 3.26 -1.68
C GLY A 22 10.13 2.03 -2.18
N SER A 23 10.56 2.05 -3.44
CA SER A 23 11.04 0.83 -4.11
C SER A 23 12.15 1.08 -5.13
N GLY A 24 12.95 2.13 -4.91
CA GLY A 24 14.14 2.40 -5.72
C GLY A 24 15.23 1.36 -5.46
N GLU A 25 15.57 0.57 -6.48
CA GLU A 25 16.52 -0.55 -6.35
C GLU A 25 17.95 -0.09 -6.01
N LYS A 26 18.36 1.10 -6.45
CA LYS A 26 19.73 1.59 -6.23
C LYS A 26 19.99 2.08 -4.81
N ARG A 27 18.95 2.48 -4.07
CA ARG A 27 19.10 3.18 -2.78
C ARG A 27 18.09 2.73 -1.75
N THR A 28 16.80 2.75 -2.10
CA THR A 28 15.74 2.44 -1.15
C THR A 28 15.80 0.99 -0.69
N LEU A 29 15.79 0.02 -1.61
CA LEU A 29 15.78 -1.40 -1.22
C LEU A 29 17.05 -1.83 -0.46
N PRO A 30 18.27 -1.37 -0.81
CA PRO A 30 19.44 -1.59 0.04
C PRO A 30 19.33 -0.98 1.44
N LEU A 31 18.69 0.19 1.58
CA LEU A 31 18.45 0.80 2.89
C LEU A 31 17.39 0.04 3.68
N VAL A 32 16.33 -0.45 3.03
CA VAL A 32 15.33 -1.33 3.64
C VAL A 32 16.00 -2.58 4.19
N ALA A 33 16.75 -3.31 3.35
CA ALA A 33 17.46 -4.51 3.76
C ALA A 33 18.38 -4.27 4.96
N LYS A 34 19.04 -3.11 5.00
CA LYS A 34 19.99 -2.79 6.06
C LYS A 34 19.36 -2.30 7.38
N TYR A 35 18.27 -1.54 7.31
CA TYR A 35 17.81 -0.75 8.46
C TYR A 35 16.32 -0.88 8.79
N ALA A 36 15.47 -1.29 7.84
CA ALA A 36 14.04 -1.26 8.05
C ALA A 36 13.55 -2.51 8.78
N ASP A 37 12.58 -2.34 9.67
CA ASP A 37 11.72 -3.40 10.17
C ASP A 37 10.52 -3.61 9.24
N GLU A 38 10.16 -2.62 8.43
CA GLU A 38 9.06 -2.69 7.47
C GLU A 38 9.43 -2.04 6.13
N TRP A 39 9.14 -2.76 5.05
CA TRP A 39 9.15 -2.24 3.69
C TRP A 39 7.74 -1.83 3.26
N ASN A 40 7.51 -0.52 3.13
CA ASN A 40 6.25 0.01 2.62
C ASN A 40 6.39 0.41 1.15
N CYS A 41 5.94 -0.44 0.24
CA CYS A 41 5.88 -0.09 -1.18
C CYS A 41 4.65 0.77 -1.50
N VAL A 42 4.63 1.41 -2.67
CA VAL A 42 3.53 2.32 -3.05
C VAL A 42 3.03 1.92 -4.44
N ASN A 43 1.73 1.61 -4.54
CA ASN A 43 1.02 1.34 -5.80
C ASN A 43 1.81 0.52 -6.84
N MET A 44 1.66 -0.80 -6.76
CA MET A 44 2.29 -1.70 -7.73
C MET A 44 1.28 -2.65 -8.35
N GLN A 45 1.58 -3.11 -9.55
CA GLN A 45 0.98 -4.35 -10.05
C GLN A 45 1.70 -5.57 -9.47
N PRO A 46 1.05 -6.73 -9.39
CA PRO A 46 1.63 -7.94 -8.81
C PRO A 46 3.00 -8.31 -9.38
N GLU A 47 3.20 -8.16 -10.70
CA GLU A 47 4.46 -8.51 -11.35
C GLU A 47 5.59 -7.55 -10.93
N THR A 48 5.27 -6.27 -10.77
CA THR A 48 6.24 -5.26 -10.30
C THR A 48 6.56 -5.49 -8.83
N TYR A 49 5.55 -5.78 -8.00
CA TYR A 49 5.75 -6.11 -6.59
C TYR A 49 6.68 -7.32 -6.44
N GLN A 50 6.39 -8.43 -7.13
CA GLN A 50 7.23 -9.63 -7.09
C GLN A 50 8.66 -9.36 -7.52
N HIS A 51 8.86 -8.57 -8.58
CA HIS A 51 10.20 -8.18 -9.01
C HIS A 51 10.95 -7.39 -7.93
N LYS A 52 10.30 -6.41 -7.30
CA LYS A 52 10.92 -5.60 -6.23
C LYS A 52 11.18 -6.42 -4.96
N LEU A 53 10.28 -7.34 -4.63
CA LEU A 53 10.48 -8.27 -3.52
C LEU A 53 11.71 -9.14 -3.77
N ASN A 54 11.90 -9.67 -4.98
CA ASN A 54 13.10 -10.44 -5.32
C ASN A 54 14.38 -9.60 -5.15
N VAL A 55 14.38 -8.35 -5.63
CA VAL A 55 15.53 -7.45 -5.43
C VAL A 55 15.79 -7.17 -3.95
N LEU A 56 14.75 -6.98 -3.14
CA LEU A 56 14.89 -6.79 -1.70
C LEU A 56 15.45 -8.05 -1.02
N THR A 57 14.98 -9.23 -1.40
CA THR A 57 15.50 -10.52 -0.93
C THR A 57 16.98 -10.66 -1.25
N ASP A 58 17.41 -10.31 -2.46
CA ASP A 58 18.82 -10.32 -2.85
C ASP A 58 19.65 -9.34 -1.99
N CYS A 59 19.13 -8.13 -1.76
CA CYS A 59 19.78 -7.16 -0.86
C CYS A 59 19.91 -7.68 0.58
N CYS A 60 18.92 -8.41 1.08
CA CYS A 60 18.96 -9.04 2.40
C CYS A 60 20.00 -10.18 2.44
N ASN A 61 20.01 -11.03 1.42
CA ASN A 61 20.98 -12.12 1.28
C ASN A 61 22.43 -11.62 1.25
N ASP A 62 22.70 -10.55 0.51
CA ASP A 62 24.04 -9.91 0.44
C ASP A 62 24.53 -9.42 1.81
N LEU A 63 23.61 -9.12 2.73
CA LEU A 63 23.89 -8.67 4.10
C LEU A 63 23.79 -9.81 5.13
N GLY A 64 23.42 -11.03 4.71
CA GLY A 64 23.14 -12.15 5.62
C GLY A 64 21.92 -11.93 6.51
N ARG A 65 20.95 -11.13 6.07
CA ARG A 65 19.68 -10.87 6.77
C ARG A 65 18.58 -11.76 6.22
N ASP A 66 17.76 -12.31 7.11
CA ASP A 66 16.53 -13.01 6.73
C ASP A 66 15.44 -12.00 6.33
N ILE A 67 14.93 -12.13 5.10
CA ILE A 67 13.84 -11.27 4.58
C ILE A 67 12.56 -11.36 5.42
N SER A 68 12.31 -12.49 6.09
CA SER A 68 11.15 -12.66 6.97
C SER A 68 11.16 -11.72 8.18
N THR A 69 12.31 -11.09 8.47
CA THR A 69 12.44 -10.06 9.52
C THR A 69 12.06 -8.64 9.05
N VAL A 70 11.64 -8.48 7.80
CA VAL A 70 11.19 -7.20 7.24
C VAL A 70 9.71 -7.33 6.92
N HIS A 71 8.82 -6.75 7.70
CA HIS A 71 7.38 -6.76 7.42
C HIS A 71 7.09 -6.13 6.05
N GLN A 72 6.23 -6.74 5.25
CA GLN A 72 5.92 -6.24 3.89
C GLN A 72 4.55 -5.58 3.83
N SER A 73 4.53 -4.28 3.58
CA SER A 73 3.31 -3.49 3.46
C SER A 73 3.22 -2.69 2.15
N MET A 74 2.01 -2.26 1.82
CA MET A 74 1.75 -1.43 0.65
C MET A 74 0.79 -0.28 0.97
N MET A 75 1.23 0.94 0.70
CA MET A 75 0.31 2.07 0.51
C MET A 75 -0.37 1.92 -0.85
N ALA A 76 -1.69 1.72 -0.83
CA ALA A 76 -2.51 1.56 -2.02
C ALA A 76 -3.54 2.68 -2.14
N PHE A 77 -3.69 3.18 -3.34
CA PHE A 77 -4.76 4.11 -3.71
C PHE A 77 -5.80 3.36 -4.52
N GLY A 78 -7.08 3.70 -4.37
CA GLY A 78 -8.11 2.91 -5.02
C GLY A 78 -9.50 3.51 -5.03
N PHE A 79 -10.35 2.93 -5.87
CA PHE A 79 -11.80 3.11 -5.85
C PHE A 79 -12.43 1.74 -5.75
N MET A 80 -13.17 1.52 -4.67
CA MET A 80 -13.68 0.21 -4.30
C MET A 80 -15.11 0.36 -3.84
N ALA A 81 -16.00 -0.51 -4.27
CA ALA A 81 -17.38 -0.54 -3.81
C ALA A 81 -18.01 -1.92 -4.05
N ASN A 82 -19.17 -2.15 -3.43
CA ASN A 82 -20.02 -3.33 -3.67
C ASN A 82 -20.81 -3.24 -4.99
N ASP A 83 -21.04 -2.04 -5.51
CA ASP A 83 -21.84 -1.81 -6.71
C ASP A 83 -21.27 -0.69 -7.60
N GLU A 84 -21.57 -0.76 -8.90
CA GLU A 84 -21.10 0.19 -9.91
C GLU A 84 -21.54 1.63 -9.64
N ARG A 85 -22.74 1.86 -9.09
CA ARG A 85 -23.25 3.21 -8.84
C ARG A 85 -22.44 3.90 -7.75
N THR A 86 -22.09 3.17 -6.69
CA THR A 86 -21.25 3.65 -5.59
C THR A 86 -19.80 3.84 -6.07
N LEU A 87 -19.27 2.89 -6.85
CA LEU A 87 -17.95 3.04 -7.48
C LEU A 87 -17.86 4.29 -8.35
N ASP A 88 -18.88 4.55 -9.17
CA ASP A 88 -18.99 5.74 -10.00
C ASP A 88 -19.03 7.04 -9.17
N ARG A 89 -19.73 7.01 -8.02
CA ARG A 89 -19.84 8.16 -7.12
C ARG A 89 -18.48 8.50 -6.51
N PHE A 90 -17.75 7.52 -5.99
CA PHE A 90 -16.40 7.71 -5.45
C PHE A 90 -15.42 8.20 -6.52
N THR A 91 -15.51 7.62 -7.72
CA THR A 91 -14.70 8.04 -8.86
C THR A 91 -14.95 9.51 -9.20
N LYS A 92 -16.23 9.92 -9.34
CA LYS A 92 -16.61 11.31 -9.64
C LYS A 92 -16.17 12.28 -8.55
N PHE A 93 -16.28 11.88 -7.28
CA PHE A 93 -15.84 12.70 -6.16
C PHE A 93 -14.34 13.01 -6.27
N HIS A 94 -13.51 12.01 -6.54
CA HIS A 94 -12.08 12.22 -6.74
C HIS A 94 -11.79 12.99 -8.04
N MET A 95 -12.50 12.72 -9.14
CA MET A 95 -12.35 13.49 -10.39
C MET A 95 -12.56 14.98 -10.14
N ASN A 96 -13.62 15.35 -9.42
CA ASN A 96 -13.92 16.73 -9.05
C ASN A 96 -12.78 17.37 -8.24
N GLN A 97 -12.22 16.65 -7.26
CA GLN A 97 -11.06 17.14 -6.50
C GLN A 97 -9.81 17.32 -7.35
N SER A 98 -9.57 16.42 -8.31
CA SER A 98 -8.39 16.47 -9.19
C SER A 98 -8.54 17.39 -10.41
N GLY A 99 -9.72 17.99 -10.62
CA GLY A 99 -10.04 18.77 -11.83
C GLY A 99 -10.11 17.92 -13.11
N ALA A 100 -10.31 16.60 -12.98
CA ALA A 100 -10.38 15.69 -14.12
C ALA A 100 -11.74 15.76 -14.81
N THR A 101 -11.74 15.65 -16.14
CA THR A 101 -12.94 15.66 -16.98
C THR A 101 -13.08 14.33 -17.74
N GLY A 102 -14.26 14.09 -18.32
CA GLY A 102 -14.54 12.88 -19.09
C GLY A 102 -15.37 11.84 -18.34
N SER A 103 -15.29 10.59 -18.78
CA SER A 103 -16.07 9.48 -18.21
C SER A 103 -15.42 8.93 -16.94
N PRO A 104 -16.20 8.66 -15.87
CA PRO A 104 -15.72 7.94 -14.69
C PRO A 104 -15.09 6.58 -15.02
N ALA A 105 -15.63 5.86 -16.00
CA ALA A 105 -15.11 4.55 -16.42
C ALA A 105 -13.69 4.67 -16.98
N ALA A 106 -13.50 5.57 -17.95
CA ALA A 106 -12.17 5.83 -18.53
C ALA A 106 -11.18 6.37 -17.49
N TYR A 107 -11.66 7.19 -16.53
CA TYR A 107 -10.81 7.72 -15.46
C TYR A 107 -10.28 6.60 -14.54
N ARG A 108 -11.17 5.72 -14.08
CA ARG A 108 -10.80 4.64 -13.17
C ARG A 108 -9.95 3.57 -13.85
N GLU A 109 -10.21 3.28 -15.14
CA GLU A 109 -9.36 2.43 -15.99
C GLU A 109 -7.94 3.01 -16.08
N ALA A 110 -7.80 4.29 -16.41
CA ALA A 110 -6.49 4.93 -16.45
C ALA A 110 -5.76 4.91 -15.10
N LYS A 111 -6.49 5.06 -13.98
CA LYS A 111 -5.92 4.93 -12.63
C LYS A 111 -5.46 3.50 -12.32
N ALA A 112 -6.23 2.49 -12.74
CA ALA A 112 -5.86 1.09 -12.57
C ALA A 112 -4.62 0.73 -13.39
N GLU A 113 -4.58 1.08 -14.68
CA GLU A 113 -3.51 0.67 -15.60
C GLU A 113 -2.23 1.49 -15.46
N LYS A 114 -2.34 2.82 -15.38
CA LYS A 114 -1.18 3.71 -15.37
C LYS A 114 -0.81 4.18 -13.97
N GLY A 115 -1.81 4.30 -13.10
CA GLY A 115 -1.61 4.71 -11.71
C GLY A 115 -1.26 3.54 -10.78
N ASN A 116 -1.45 2.30 -11.24
CA ASN A 116 -1.39 1.08 -10.43
C ASN A 116 -2.35 1.09 -9.24
N TRP A 117 -3.49 1.78 -9.36
CA TRP A 117 -4.49 1.83 -8.30
C TRP A 117 -5.24 0.49 -8.21
N ILE A 118 -5.74 0.19 -7.02
CA ILE A 118 -6.67 -0.92 -6.80
C ILE A 118 -8.07 -0.38 -7.07
N VAL A 119 -8.62 -0.73 -8.23
CA VAL A 119 -9.94 -0.26 -8.68
C VAL A 119 -10.78 -1.47 -9.00
N GLY A 120 -12.02 -1.50 -8.50
CA GLY A 120 -12.98 -2.54 -8.88
C GLY A 120 -14.09 -2.72 -7.88
N LEU A 121 -14.94 -3.70 -8.18
CA LEU A 121 -15.94 -4.19 -7.25
C LEU A 121 -15.31 -5.07 -6.17
N THR A 122 -16.02 -5.28 -5.06
CA THR A 122 -15.51 -6.00 -3.87
C THR A 122 -14.77 -7.29 -4.21
N ASN A 123 -15.35 -8.17 -5.04
CA ASN A 123 -14.72 -9.45 -5.37
C ASN A 123 -13.43 -9.29 -6.18
N GLU A 124 -13.40 -8.35 -7.13
CA GLU A 124 -12.20 -8.07 -7.92
C GLU A 124 -11.06 -7.54 -7.06
N VAL A 125 -11.40 -6.71 -6.07
CA VAL A 125 -10.43 -6.19 -5.11
C VAL A 125 -9.92 -7.30 -4.19
N VAL A 126 -10.80 -8.15 -3.65
CA VAL A 126 -10.40 -9.29 -2.82
C VAL A 126 -9.50 -10.25 -3.61
N ASP A 127 -9.82 -10.56 -4.86
CA ASP A 127 -8.98 -11.40 -5.72
C ASP A 127 -7.60 -10.77 -5.95
N LYS A 128 -7.55 -9.45 -6.15
CA LYS A 128 -6.28 -8.74 -6.33
C LYS A 128 -5.45 -8.74 -5.05
N LEU A 129 -6.08 -8.53 -3.88
CA LEU A 129 -5.41 -8.59 -2.59
C LEU A 129 -4.90 -10.00 -2.27
N GLY A 130 -5.67 -11.04 -2.57
CA GLY A 130 -5.26 -12.44 -2.40
C GLY A 130 -4.04 -12.80 -3.24
N LYS A 131 -3.89 -12.22 -4.44
CA LYS A 131 -2.67 -12.38 -5.25
C LYS A 131 -1.44 -11.80 -4.53
N PHE A 132 -1.56 -10.60 -3.96
CA PHE A 132 -0.46 -10.00 -3.20
C PHE A 132 -0.15 -10.79 -1.93
N ALA A 133 -1.16 -11.24 -1.20
CA ALA A 133 -0.99 -12.08 -0.01
C ALA A 133 -0.23 -13.37 -0.34
N SER A 134 -0.57 -14.03 -1.46
CA SER A 134 0.15 -15.23 -1.93
C SER A 134 1.63 -14.97 -2.28
N MET A 135 2.01 -13.72 -2.49
CA MET A 135 3.39 -13.27 -2.73
C MET A 135 4.09 -12.80 -1.44
N GLY A 136 3.42 -12.88 -0.29
CA GLY A 136 3.96 -12.48 1.01
C GLY A 136 3.65 -11.04 1.42
N LEU A 137 2.76 -10.30 0.74
CA LEU A 137 2.33 -9.00 1.25
C LEU A 137 1.45 -9.19 2.49
N GLU A 138 1.81 -8.54 3.61
CA GLU A 138 1.18 -8.74 4.92
C GLU A 138 0.18 -7.62 5.25
N GLU A 139 0.42 -6.39 4.81
CA GLU A 139 -0.45 -5.24 5.11
C GLU A 139 -0.72 -4.36 3.88
N VAL A 140 -1.96 -3.89 3.76
CA VAL A 140 -2.35 -2.85 2.80
C VAL A 140 -2.95 -1.66 3.52
N GLN A 141 -2.34 -0.50 3.31
CA GLN A 141 -2.80 0.79 3.81
C GLN A 141 -3.57 1.48 2.68
N PHE A 142 -4.90 1.49 2.79
CA PHE A 142 -5.76 2.13 1.78
C PHE A 142 -5.93 3.62 2.05
N GLN A 143 -5.50 4.44 1.08
CA GLN A 143 -5.82 5.85 1.08
C GLN A 143 -7.28 6.08 0.64
N HIS A 144 -8.12 6.58 1.55
CA HIS A 144 -9.41 7.18 1.18
C HIS A 144 -9.26 8.70 0.94
N PHE A 145 -10.15 9.26 0.12
CA PHE A 145 -10.06 10.66 -0.33
C PHE A 145 -11.18 11.57 0.18
N ASN A 146 -12.20 10.97 0.80
CA ASN A 146 -13.30 11.71 1.41
C ASN A 146 -13.13 11.66 2.93
N PHE A 147 -12.51 12.68 3.51
CA PHE A 147 -12.31 12.77 4.97
C PHE A 147 -13.53 13.32 5.72
N ALA A 148 -14.58 13.72 4.99
CA ALA A 148 -15.85 14.17 5.57
C ALA A 148 -16.89 13.04 5.68
N SER A 149 -16.51 11.80 5.36
CA SER A 149 -17.40 10.64 5.37
C SER A 149 -16.63 9.40 5.80
N ASP A 150 -17.24 8.62 6.69
CA ASP A 150 -16.72 7.33 7.13
C ASP A 150 -17.14 6.18 6.21
N GLU A 151 -17.90 6.46 5.14
CA GLU A 151 -18.45 5.44 4.23
C GLU A 151 -17.36 4.51 3.63
N VAL A 152 -16.19 5.05 3.28
CA VAL A 152 -15.08 4.22 2.76
C VAL A 152 -14.39 3.42 3.87
N PRO A 153 -13.98 4.03 5.00
CA PRO A 153 -13.50 3.28 6.16
C PRO A 153 -14.46 2.17 6.64
N GLU A 154 -15.75 2.44 6.76
CA GLU A 154 -16.79 1.47 7.15
C GLU A 154 -16.89 0.34 6.11
N TYR A 155 -16.96 0.67 4.82
CA TYR A 155 -16.94 -0.34 3.75
C TYR A 155 -15.69 -1.23 3.80
N LEU A 156 -14.49 -0.65 4.04
CA LEU A 156 -13.27 -1.44 4.17
C LEU A 156 -13.37 -2.41 5.36
N ALA A 157 -13.84 -1.93 6.51
CA ALA A 157 -13.98 -2.72 7.72
C ALA A 157 -15.03 -3.84 7.60
N ASP A 158 -16.16 -3.56 6.95
CA ASP A 158 -17.31 -4.48 6.89
C ASP A 158 -17.22 -5.45 5.70
N GLU A 159 -16.70 -5.01 4.55
CA GLU A 159 -16.76 -5.78 3.30
C GLU A 159 -15.42 -6.34 2.85
N ILE A 160 -14.30 -5.69 3.17
CA ILE A 160 -12.97 -6.10 2.68
C ILE A 160 -12.20 -6.87 3.74
N VAL A 161 -11.99 -6.28 4.92
CA VAL A 161 -11.19 -6.88 6.00
C VAL A 161 -11.62 -8.32 6.33
N PRO A 162 -12.92 -8.65 6.51
CA PRO A 162 -13.35 -10.00 6.86
C PRO A 162 -13.06 -11.04 5.77
N ARG A 163 -12.87 -10.60 4.52
CA ARG A 163 -12.61 -11.48 3.37
C ARG A 163 -11.11 -11.67 3.10
N VAL A 164 -10.25 -10.80 3.65
CA VAL A 164 -8.80 -10.83 3.40
C VAL A 164 -7.97 -11.16 4.64
N ALA A 165 -8.52 -11.08 5.85
CA ALA A 165 -7.80 -11.37 7.10
C ALA A 165 -7.29 -12.82 7.26
N GLY A 166 -7.61 -13.70 6.31
CA GLY A 166 -7.15 -15.10 6.29
C GLY A 166 -6.58 -15.56 4.95
N LEU A 167 -6.24 -14.62 4.05
CA LEU A 167 -5.52 -14.89 2.80
C LEU A 167 -4.01 -14.88 3.05
#